data_AF-A0A1X0QXV2-F1
#
_entry.id   AF-A0A1X0QXV2-F1
#
_cell.length_a   1.000
_cell.length_b   1.000
_cell.length_c   1.000
_cell.angle_alpha   90.00
_cell.angle_beta   90.00
_cell.angle_gamma   90.00
#
_symmetry.space_group_name_H-M   'P 1'
#
loop_
_entity.id
_entity.type
_entity.pdbx_description
1 polymer ?
#
loop_
_entity_poly.entity_id
_entity_poly.type
_entity_poly.pdbx_seq_one_letter_code
_entity_poly.pdbx_strand_id
1 'polypeptide(L)' 'QSPDLSPIEYVWATLGNLIKERRYEIRSTEELSVLLRKEWKKISPGLAACLVGSIKARCEAVIAEK' A
#
# COMPACT_ATOMS: atom_id res chain seq x y z
N GLN A 1 11.11 11.56 -11.71
CA GLN A 1 9.81 11.04 -11.22
C GLN A 1 9.58 11.66 -9.85
N SER A 2 8.34 11.90 -9.39
CA SER A 2 8.15 12.39 -8.01
C SER A 2 8.34 11.18 -7.08
N PRO A 3 9.35 11.17 -6.22
CA PRO A 3 9.57 10.06 -5.31
C PRO A 3 8.39 9.99 -4.37
N ASP A 4 7.87 8.78 -4.23
CA ASP A 4 6.77 8.50 -3.33
C ASP A 4 7.23 8.98 -1.93
N LEU A 5 6.51 9.91 -1.31
CA LEU A 5 6.79 10.43 0.04
C LEU A 5 5.66 10.15 1.02
N SER A 6 4.61 9.45 0.58
CA SER A 6 3.47 9.13 1.42
C SER A 6 3.52 7.64 1.78
N PRO A 7 3.90 7.28 3.01
CA PRO A 7 3.85 5.90 3.48
C PRO A 7 2.48 5.24 3.29
N ILE A 8 1.41 6.02 3.38
CA ILE A 8 0.04 5.52 3.23
C ILE A 8 -0.32 5.20 1.78
N GLU A 9 0.25 5.90 0.79
CA GLU A 9 0.08 5.55 -0.63
C GLU A 9 0.67 4.17 -0.93
N TYR A 10 1.78 3.81 -0.29
CA TYR A 10 2.33 2.47 -0.41
C TYR A 10 1.39 1.38 0.14
N VAL A 11 0.71 1.67 1.26
CA VAL A 11 -0.29 0.76 1.82
C VAL A 11 -1.47 0.60 0.86
N TRP A 12 -1.95 1.70 0.28
CA TRP A 12 -3.03 1.67 -0.72
C TRP A 12 -2.63 0.93 -1.99
N ALA A 13 -1.41 1.15 -2.49
CA ALA A 13 -0.88 0.44 -3.65
C ALA A 13 -0.78 -1.07 -3.40
N THR A 14 -0.30 -1.46 -2.21
CA THR A 14 -0.23 -2.86 -1.78
C THR A 14 -1.61 -3.49 -1.75
N LEU A 15 -2.59 -2.82 -1.13
CA LEU A 15 -3.97 -3.30 -1.08
C LEU A 15 -4.58 -3.38 -2.48
N GLY A 16 -4.36 -2.38 -3.33
CA GLY A 16 -4.84 -2.35 -4.71
C GLY A 16 -4.30 -3.52 -5.54
N ASN A 17 -3.04 -3.90 -5.36
CA ASN A 17 -2.44 -5.04 -6.04
C ASN A 17 -3.07 -6.38 -5.58
N LEU A 18 -3.26 -6.56 -4.27
CA LEU A 18 -3.92 -7.76 -3.72
C LEU A 18 -5.36 -7.92 -4.26
N ILE A 19 -6.09 -6.81 -4.39
CA ILE A 19 -7.45 -6.82 -4.95
C ILE A 19 -7.43 -7.09 -6.46
N LYS A 20 -6.46 -6.56 -7.20
CA LYS A 20 -6.31 -6.83 -8.64
C LYS A 20 -6.11 -8.31 -8.92
N GLU A 21 -5.27 -8.99 -8.14
CA GLU A 21 -5.02 -10.43 -8.28
C GLU A 21 -6.30 -11.26 -8.07
N ARG A 22 -7.20 -10.80 -7.21
CA ARG A 22 -8.44 -11.48 -6.84
C ARG A 22 -9.68 -10.89 -7.50
N ARG A 23 -9.51 -10.06 -8.52
CA ARG A 23 -10.62 -9.33 -9.20
C ARG A 23 -11.67 -10.29 -9.77
N TYR A 24 -11.28 -11.49 -10.17
CA TYR A 24 -12.18 -12.52 -10.69
C TYR A 24 -13.19 -13.04 -9.63
N GLU A 25 -12.90 -12.85 -8.33
CA GLU A 25 -13.76 -13.24 -7.22
C GLU A 25 -14.82 -12.18 -6.89
N ILE A 26 -14.75 -10.99 -7.49
CA ILE A 26 -15.54 -9.81 -7.11
C ILE A 26 -16.63 -9.55 -8.15
N ARG A 27 -17.89 -9.71 -7.74
CA ARG A 27 -19.09 -9.51 -8.56
C ARG A 27 -20.00 -8.41 -8.01
N SER A 28 -19.80 -8.01 -6.76
CA SER A 28 -20.54 -6.91 -6.13
C SER A 28 -19.65 -5.99 -5.28
N THR A 29 -20.21 -4.84 -4.93
CA THR A 29 -19.60 -3.88 -3.99
C THR A 29 -19.44 -4.46 -2.59
N GLU A 30 -20.35 -5.34 -2.18
CA GLU A 30 -20.31 -6.01 -0.87
C GLU A 30 -19.17 -7.01 -0.82
N GLU A 31 -18.99 -7.81 -1.88
CA GLU A 31 -17.86 -8.75 -2.00
C GLU A 31 -16.52 -8.00 -2.01
N LEU A 32 -16.44 -6.88 -2.72
CA LEU A 32 -15.25 -6.00 -2.69
C LEU A 32 -14.96 -5.51 -1.26
N SER A 33 -15.98 -5.04 -0.54
CA SER A 33 -15.84 -4.55 0.84
C SER A 33 -15.36 -5.64 1.80
N VAL A 34 -15.91 -6.85 1.69
CA VAL A 34 -15.50 -8.02 2.50
C VAL A 34 -14.04 -8.38 2.19
N LEU A 35 -13.70 -8.44 0.91
CA LEU A 35 -12.34 -8.77 0.45
C LEU A 35 -11.32 -7.74 0.92
N LEU A 36 -11.62 -6.44 0.76
CA LEU A 36 -10.79 -5.34 1.24
C LEU A 36 -10.52 -5.45 2.74
N ARG A 37 -11.55 -5.69 3.56
CA ARG A 37 -11.39 -5.87 5.02
C ARG A 37 -10.55 -7.09 5.37
N LYS A 38 -10.68 -8.18 4.61
CA LYS A 38 -9.90 -9.40 4.80
C LYS A 38 -8.42 -9.18 4.49
N GLU A 39 -8.11 -8.55 3.35
CA GLU A 39 -6.74 -8.26 2.94
C GLU A 39 -6.11 -7.17 3.84
N TRP A 40 -6.86 -6.16 4.24
CA TRP A 40 -6.42 -5.13 5.18
C TRP A 40 -5.92 -5.73 6.50
N LYS A 41 -6.64 -6.73 7.05
CA LYS A 41 -6.23 -7.42 8.29
C LYS A 41 -4.93 -8.22 8.16
N LYS A 42 -4.50 -8.56 6.93
CA LYS A 42 -3.23 -9.25 6.69
C LYS A 42 -2.04 -8.28 6.66
N ILE A 43 -2.29 -6.99 6.43
CA ILE A 43 -1.25 -5.98 6.45
C ILE A 43 -0.75 -5.87 7.89
N SER A 44 0.50 -6.29 8.11
CA SER A 44 1.07 -6.32 9.45
C SER A 44 1.37 -4.90 9.95
N PRO A 45 1.24 -4.64 11.26
CA PRO A 45 1.74 -3.40 11.86
C PRO A 45 3.24 -3.17 11.58
N GLY A 46 3.99 -4.26 11.39
CA GLY A 46 5.41 -4.21 11.00
C GLY A 46 5.64 -3.57 9.63
N LEU A 47 4.70 -3.70 8.69
CA LEU A 47 4.77 -2.99 7.41
C LEU A 47 4.68 -1.48 7.62
N ALA A 48 3.75 -1.01 8.46
CA ALA A 48 3.62 0.41 8.78
C ALA A 48 4.88 0.97 9.44
N ALA A 49 5.46 0.24 10.40
CA ALA A 49 6.72 0.63 11.04
C ALA A 49 7.90 0.69 10.05
N CYS A 50 8.00 -0.28 9.15
CA CYS A 50 9.00 -0.30 8.08
C CYS A 50 8.86 0.90 7.14
N LEU A 51 7.62 1.22 6.73
CA LEU A 51 7.35 2.34 5.83
C LEU A 51 7.69 3.69 6.47
N VAL A 52 7.34 3.89 7.74
CA VAL A 52 7.75 5.09 8.50
C VAL A 52 9.27 5.14 8.64
N GLY A 53 9.93 4.03 8.96
CA GLY A 53 11.39 3.97 9.04
C GLY A 53 12.09 4.28 7.72
N SER A 54 11.48 3.92 6.59
CA SER A 54 12.02 4.16 5.25
C SER A 54 11.92 5.62 4.78
N ILE A 55 11.16 6.47 5.48
CA ILE A 55 10.87 7.84 5.01
C ILE A 55 12.15 8.67 4.86
N LYS A 56 13.11 8.49 5.76
CA LYS A 56 14.40 9.21 5.72
C LYS A 56 15.16 8.90 4.43
N ALA A 57 15.31 7.62 4.10
CA ALA A 57 15.99 7.18 2.89
C ALA A 57 15.25 7.64 1.62
N ARG A 58 13.92 7.60 1.62
CA ARG A 58 13.08 8.12 0.52
C ARG A 58 13.30 9.63 0.34
N CYS A 59 13.32 10.40 1.42
CA CYS A 59 13.63 11.84 1.42
C CYS A 59 15.03 12.12 0.84
N GLU A 60 16.05 11.37 1.26
CA GLU A 60 17.42 11.52 0.76
C GLU A 60 17.51 11.22 -0.74
N ALA A 61 16.81 10.19 -1.23
CA ALA A 61 16.74 9.88 -2.65
C ALA A 61 16.15 11.03 -3.48
N VAL A 62 15.11 11.71 -2.96
CA VAL A 62 14.53 12.92 -3.61
C VAL A 62 15.55 14.04 -3.75
N ILE A 63 16.33 14.25 -2.69
CA ILE A 63 17.32 15.33 -2.63
C ILE A 63 18.46 15.02 -3.60
N ALA A 64 18.88 13.77 -3.72
CA ALA A 64 19.94 13.33 -4.63
C ALA A 64 19.52 13.30 -6.11
N GLU A 65 18.23 13.19 -6.42
CA GLU A 65 17.68 13.29 -7.78
C GLU A 65 17.52 14.74 -8.29
N LYS A 66 17.83 15.74 -7.46
CA LYS A 66 17.89 17.16 -7.85
C LYS A 66 19.29 17.58 -8.27
#